data_AF-A0ABD1LE97-F1
#
_entry.id   AF-A0ABD1LE97-F1
#
_cell.length_a   1.000
_cell.length_b   1.000
_cell.length_c   1.000
_cell.angle_alpha   90.00
_cell.angle_beta   90.00
_cell.angle_gamma   90.00
#
_symmetry.space_group_name_H-M   'P 1'
#
loop_
_entity.id
_entity.type
_entity.pdbx_description
1 polymer ?
#
loop_
_entity_poly.entity_id
_entity_poly.type
_entity_poly.pdbx_seq_one_letter_code
_entity_poly.pdbx_strand_id
1 'polypeptide(L)'
;MNERDRRTLSFPAVHPCEGVSPPTLLASLITLSQSICSHQLHLFPTQRRNARETIRQLTILTMLLQEISPHSITTPPSTILALSELHFTLQKIHFLMHDLTLPGTRLLLLAKAQHVAFLFRAFVRAIATSLDVIPLSSFHVCREIKEFAHLLTRHARNATFLLHPTDARAAETLRTLLSQFARGTEPDLASVQELIDYLRIQTWDDCNTEINFLNEEISLECIHREEKETPIKPKTKPKPKPKADAARS
;
A
#
# COMPACT_ATOMS: atom_id res chain seq x y z
N MET A 1 9.50 0.04 -17.05
CA MET A 1 9.20 -0.75 -15.84
C MET A 1 7.82 -1.32 -16.08
N ASN A 2 7.73 -2.63 -16.29
CA ASN A 2 6.44 -3.28 -16.54
C ASN A 2 5.66 -3.30 -15.21
N GLU A 3 4.34 -3.22 -15.26
CA GLU A 3 3.45 -3.23 -14.08
C GLU A 3 3.64 -4.46 -13.15
N ARG A 4 4.40 -5.47 -13.58
CA ARG A 4 4.70 -6.73 -12.88
C ARG A 4 6.00 -6.73 -12.06
N ASP A 5 6.78 -5.65 -12.04
CA ASP A 5 8.06 -5.63 -11.30
C ASP A 5 7.88 -5.57 -9.76
N ARG A 6 6.64 -5.40 -9.27
CA ARG A 6 6.31 -5.28 -7.83
C ARG A 6 5.42 -6.41 -7.35
N ARG A 7 5.80 -7.05 -6.24
CA ARG A 7 4.98 -8.02 -5.51
C ARG A 7 3.71 -7.36 -4.93
N THR A 8 2.54 -7.99 -5.06
CA THR A 8 1.28 -7.46 -4.50
C THR A 8 1.37 -7.28 -2.98
N LEU A 9 0.86 -6.15 -2.49
CA LEU A 9 0.99 -5.70 -1.09
C LEU A 9 2.43 -5.40 -0.62
N SER A 10 3.41 -5.28 -1.52
CA SER A 10 4.69 -4.63 -1.23
C SER A 10 4.61 -3.14 -1.57
N PHE A 11 5.16 -2.23 -0.77
CA PHE A 11 5.01 -0.79 -1.04
C PHE A 11 6.38 -0.12 -1.20
N PRO A 12 6.99 -0.16 -2.39
CA PRO A 12 8.29 0.46 -2.69
C PRO A 12 8.13 1.98 -2.83
N ALA A 13 7.53 2.60 -1.82
CA ALA A 13 7.46 4.04 -1.66
C ALA A 13 8.88 4.57 -1.41
N VAL A 14 9.13 5.79 -1.88
CA VAL A 14 10.44 6.43 -1.83
C VAL A 14 10.25 7.79 -1.17
N HIS A 15 10.99 8.03 -0.09
CA HIS A 15 10.97 9.34 0.55
C HIS A 15 11.49 10.40 -0.44
N PRO A 16 10.85 11.59 -0.47
CA PRO A 16 11.41 12.73 -1.19
C PRO A 16 12.86 12.99 -0.76
N CYS A 17 13.69 13.46 -1.69
CA CYS A 17 15.08 13.80 -1.38
C CYS A 17 15.15 14.96 -0.37
N GLU A 18 16.22 15.00 0.43
CA GLU A 18 16.40 16.03 1.46
C GLU A 18 16.43 17.47 0.91
N GLY A 19 16.78 17.62 -0.37
CA GLY A 19 16.81 18.91 -1.09
C GLY A 19 15.53 19.24 -1.87
N VAL A 20 14.43 18.51 -1.70
CA VAL A 20 13.20 18.77 -2.45
C VAL A 20 12.66 20.17 -2.14
N SER A 21 12.33 20.95 -3.17
CA SER A 21 11.74 22.26 -2.95
C SER A 21 10.32 22.11 -2.36
N PRO A 22 9.93 22.90 -1.34
CA PRO A 22 8.60 22.80 -0.75
C PRO A 22 7.44 22.98 -1.76
N PRO A 23 7.51 23.91 -2.73
CA PRO A 23 6.49 24.01 -3.78
C PRO A 23 6.37 22.74 -4.64
N THR A 24 7.49 22.10 -4.99
CA THR A 24 7.50 20.85 -5.76
C THR A 24 6.87 19.71 -4.97
N LEU A 25 7.21 19.61 -3.67
CA LEU A 25 6.64 18.60 -2.78
C LEU A 25 5.12 18.77 -2.62
N LEU A 26 4.65 20.01 -2.43
CA LEU A 26 3.22 20.31 -2.33
C LEU A 26 2.48 19.98 -3.63
N ALA A 27 3.02 20.38 -4.79
CA ALA A 27 2.43 20.05 -6.08
C ALA A 27 2.34 18.53 -6.29
N SER A 28 3.41 17.80 -5.95
CA SER A 28 3.43 16.33 -6.05
C SER A 28 2.40 15.67 -5.13
N LEU A 29 2.25 16.17 -3.89
CA LEU A 29 1.22 15.71 -2.95
C LEU A 29 -0.19 15.88 -3.51
N ILE A 30 -0.49 17.06 -4.08
CA ILE A 30 -1.80 17.35 -4.69
C ILE A 30 -2.07 16.42 -5.88
N THR A 31 -1.10 16.25 -6.78
CA THR A 31 -1.24 15.34 -7.93
C THR A 31 -1.48 13.90 -7.47
N LEU A 32 -0.71 13.44 -6.48
CA LEU A 32 -0.82 12.08 -5.96
C LEU A 32 -2.16 11.84 -5.25
N SER A 33 -2.62 12.80 -4.45
CA SER A 33 -3.92 12.69 -3.76
C SER A 33 -5.08 12.69 -4.75
N GLN A 34 -5.04 13.52 -5.80
CA GLN A 34 -6.02 13.53 -6.88
C GLN A 34 -6.05 12.21 -7.66
N SER A 35 -4.88 11.64 -7.97
CA SER A 35 -4.76 10.33 -8.62
C SER A 35 -5.36 9.20 -7.77
N ILE A 36 -5.18 9.22 -6.45
CA ILE A 36 -5.85 8.26 -5.57
C ILE A 36 -7.37 8.47 -5.58
N CYS A 37 -7.83 9.73 -5.54
CA CYS A 37 -9.25 10.05 -5.54
C CYS A 37 -9.99 9.68 -6.84
N SER A 38 -9.29 9.54 -7.97
CA SER A 38 -9.90 9.19 -9.26
C SER A 38 -10.22 7.70 -9.42
N HIS A 39 -9.82 6.86 -8.45
CA HIS A 39 -10.09 5.43 -8.49
C HIS A 39 -11.60 5.12 -8.48
N GLN A 40 -12.02 4.27 -9.41
CA GLN A 40 -13.42 3.89 -9.55
C GLN A 40 -13.76 2.76 -8.57
N LEU A 41 -14.42 3.11 -7.46
CA LEU A 41 -14.78 2.15 -6.41
C LEU A 41 -15.56 0.92 -6.90
N HIS A 42 -16.29 1.02 -8.02
CA HIS A 42 -17.04 -0.11 -8.55
C HIS A 42 -16.15 -1.24 -9.10
N LEU A 43 -14.87 -0.97 -9.36
CA LEU A 43 -13.89 -1.96 -9.79
C LEU A 43 -13.33 -2.80 -8.64
N PHE A 44 -13.53 -2.35 -7.39
CA PHE A 44 -13.00 -3.02 -6.21
C PHE A 44 -13.94 -4.18 -5.82
N PRO A 45 -13.50 -5.45 -5.94
CA PRO A 45 -14.33 -6.59 -5.55
C PRO A 45 -14.45 -6.71 -4.03
N THR A 46 -13.39 -6.36 -3.30
CA THR A 46 -13.32 -6.37 -1.83
C THR A 46 -12.87 -5.02 -1.30
N GLN A 47 -13.01 -4.77 0.01
CA GLN A 47 -12.48 -3.59 0.71
C GLN A 47 -13.07 -2.25 0.27
N ARG A 48 -14.17 -2.25 -0.51
CA ARG A 48 -14.82 -1.04 -1.03
C ARG A 48 -15.12 0.01 0.03
N ARG A 49 -15.55 -0.41 1.22
CA ARG A 49 -15.85 0.50 2.33
C ARG A 49 -14.60 1.23 2.80
N ASN A 50 -13.49 0.50 2.95
CA ASN A 50 -12.21 1.04 3.39
C ASN A 50 -11.58 1.94 2.31
N ALA A 51 -11.64 1.53 1.04
CA ALA A 51 -11.23 2.35 -0.08
C ALA A 51 -12.05 3.66 -0.17
N ARG A 52 -13.38 3.58 -0.03
CA ARG A 52 -14.27 4.75 -0.04
C ARG A 52 -13.93 5.73 1.08
N GLU A 53 -13.76 5.23 2.30
CA GLU A 53 -13.43 6.09 3.44
C GLU A 53 -12.06 6.73 3.25
N THR A 54 -11.08 6.01 2.71
CA THR A 54 -9.76 6.56 2.37
C THR A 54 -9.86 7.66 1.33
N ILE A 55 -10.60 7.45 0.23
CA ILE A 55 -10.84 8.48 -0.79
C ILE A 55 -11.50 9.71 -0.16
N ARG A 56 -12.53 9.53 0.69
CA ARG A 56 -13.21 10.64 1.36
C ARG A 56 -12.25 11.50 2.18
N GLN A 57 -11.36 10.88 2.95
CA GLN A 57 -10.34 11.58 3.75
C GLN A 57 -9.31 12.28 2.85
N LEU A 58 -8.92 11.64 1.74
CA LEU A 58 -7.96 12.22 0.78
C LEU A 58 -8.54 13.36 -0.06
N THR A 59 -9.83 13.33 -0.37
CA THR A 59 -10.51 14.47 -1.02
C THR A 59 -10.44 15.70 -0.13
N ILE A 60 -10.72 15.53 1.17
CA ILE A 60 -10.62 16.59 2.18
C ILE A 60 -9.17 17.08 2.32
N LEU A 61 -8.20 16.16 2.39
CA LEU A 61 -6.78 16.50 2.41
C LEU A 61 -6.36 17.29 1.16
N THR A 62 -6.84 16.91 -0.01
CA THR A 62 -6.51 17.58 -1.27
C THR A 62 -6.96 19.04 -1.24
N MET A 63 -8.18 19.30 -0.77
CA MET A 63 -8.69 20.67 -0.59
C MET A 63 -7.79 21.47 0.36
N LEU A 64 -7.39 20.87 1.50
CA LEU A 64 -6.47 21.51 2.43
C LEU A 64 -5.14 21.88 1.76
N LEU A 65 -4.53 20.94 1.04
CA LEU A 65 -3.22 21.13 0.39
C LEU A 65 -3.27 22.24 -0.68
N GLN A 66 -4.39 22.37 -1.40
CA GLN A 66 -4.57 23.41 -2.42
C GLN A 66 -4.63 24.83 -1.83
N GLU A 67 -5.11 24.97 -0.60
CA GLU A 67 -5.17 26.27 0.09
C GLU A 67 -3.82 26.71 0.69
N ILE A 68 -2.86 25.79 0.84
CA ILE A 68 -1.54 26.12 1.36
C ILE A 68 -0.76 26.87 0.28
N SER A 69 -0.46 28.15 0.51
CA SER A 69 0.40 28.92 -0.38
C SER A 69 1.81 28.30 -0.43
N PRO A 70 2.42 28.08 -1.62
CA PRO A 70 3.78 27.56 -1.72
C PRO A 70 4.82 28.40 -0.98
N HIS A 71 4.57 29.70 -0.82
CA HIS A 71 5.44 30.66 -0.11
C HIS A 71 5.25 30.62 1.41
N SER A 72 4.20 29.95 1.91
CA SER A 72 3.93 29.78 3.35
C SER A 72 4.65 28.57 3.98
N ILE A 73 5.23 27.69 3.15
CA ILE A 73 5.93 26.47 3.61
C ILE A 73 7.35 26.78 4.13
N THR A 74 7.84 28.01 3.96
CA THR A 74 9.18 28.48 4.37
C THR A 74 9.40 28.60 5.89
N THR A 75 8.57 27.93 6.71
CA THR A 75 8.32 28.28 8.10
C THR A 75 9.20 27.48 9.10
N PRO A 76 9.09 26.14 9.25
CA PRO A 76 10.12 25.32 9.91
C PRO A 76 10.48 23.98 9.22
N PRO A 77 11.69 23.41 9.48
CA PRO A 77 12.11 22.11 8.94
C PRO A 77 11.15 20.95 9.25
N SER A 78 10.45 21.00 10.38
CA SER A 78 9.44 19.99 10.76
C SER A 78 8.27 19.92 9.77
N THR A 79 7.92 21.02 9.10
CA THR A 79 6.89 21.04 8.06
C THR A 79 7.32 20.24 6.84
N ILE A 80 8.55 20.44 6.36
CA ILE A 80 9.07 19.71 5.20
C ILE A 80 9.11 18.22 5.51
N LEU A 81 9.59 17.84 6.70
CA LEU A 81 9.58 16.45 7.15
C LEU A 81 8.15 15.87 7.18
N ALA A 82 7.19 16.58 7.78
CA ALA A 82 5.81 16.11 7.85
C ALA A 82 5.15 15.96 6.48
N LEU A 83 5.42 16.88 5.54
CA LEU A 83 4.96 16.78 4.15
C LEU A 83 5.64 15.61 3.41
N SER A 84 6.91 15.34 3.68
CA SER A 84 7.63 14.19 3.11
C SER A 84 7.08 12.86 3.63
N GLU A 85 6.76 12.76 4.93
CA GLU A 85 6.11 11.58 5.51
C GLU A 85 4.69 11.38 4.97
N LEU A 86 3.96 12.49 4.76
CA LEU A 86 2.65 12.46 4.14
C LEU A 86 2.76 11.94 2.71
N HIS A 87 3.72 12.44 1.93
CA HIS A 87 3.95 12.03 0.55
C HIS A 87 4.27 10.55 0.44
N PHE A 88 5.20 10.08 1.28
CA PHE A 88 5.54 8.66 1.40
C PHE A 88 4.32 7.80 1.75
N THR A 89 3.46 8.27 2.66
CA THR A 89 2.21 7.57 3.01
C THR A 89 1.23 7.53 1.84
N LEU A 90 1.06 8.63 1.10
CA LEU A 90 0.19 8.66 -0.07
C LEU A 90 0.68 7.72 -1.18
N GLN A 91 1.99 7.57 -1.38
CA GLN A 91 2.54 6.61 -2.32
C GLN A 91 2.13 5.18 -1.95
N LYS A 92 2.19 4.81 -0.66
CA LYS A 92 1.76 3.48 -0.20
C LYS A 92 0.27 3.24 -0.41
N ILE A 93 -0.56 4.26 -0.16
CA ILE A 93 -1.99 4.18 -0.44
C ILE A 93 -2.22 4.00 -1.94
N HIS A 94 -1.52 4.76 -2.79
CA HIS A 94 -1.63 4.62 -4.24
C HIS A 94 -1.30 3.19 -4.70
N PHE A 95 -0.21 2.60 -4.21
CA PHE A 95 0.12 1.19 -4.50
C PHE A 95 -0.96 0.22 -4.01
N LEU A 96 -1.50 0.42 -2.81
CA LEU A 96 -2.57 -0.42 -2.28
C LEU A 96 -3.86 -0.33 -3.12
N MET A 97 -4.23 0.88 -3.55
CA MET A 97 -5.41 1.12 -4.39
C MET A 97 -5.25 0.49 -5.77
N HIS A 98 -4.05 0.57 -6.34
CA HIS A 98 -3.69 -0.11 -7.58
C HIS A 98 -3.78 -1.63 -7.45
N ASP A 99 -3.25 -2.22 -6.36
CA ASP A 99 -3.35 -3.67 -6.10
C ASP A 99 -4.79 -4.16 -6.10
N LEU A 100 -5.71 -3.37 -5.53
CA LEU A 100 -7.14 -3.69 -5.44
C LEU A 100 -7.86 -3.69 -6.80
N THR A 101 -7.27 -3.07 -7.82
CA THR A 101 -7.81 -3.03 -9.20
C THR A 101 -7.06 -3.91 -10.19
N LEU A 102 -5.91 -4.46 -9.79
CA LEU A 102 -5.08 -5.27 -10.67
C LEU A 102 -5.80 -6.60 -11.01
N PRO A 103 -5.87 -7.00 -12.29
CA PRO A 103 -6.43 -8.31 -12.66
C PRO A 103 -5.67 -9.46 -12.00
N GLY A 104 -6.39 -10.47 -11.52
CA GLY A 104 -5.79 -11.67 -10.91
C GLY A 104 -5.55 -11.58 -9.40
N THR A 105 -5.63 -10.41 -8.78
CA THR A 105 -5.31 -10.23 -7.36
C THR A 105 -6.48 -10.54 -6.43
N ARG A 106 -7.69 -10.76 -6.96
CA ARG A 106 -8.94 -10.68 -6.19
C ARG A 106 -8.98 -11.77 -5.12
N LEU A 107 -8.60 -13.00 -5.47
CA LEU A 107 -8.54 -14.12 -4.52
C LEU A 107 -7.45 -13.90 -3.46
N LEU A 108 -6.27 -13.43 -3.85
CA LEU A 108 -5.16 -13.15 -2.92
C LEU A 108 -5.53 -12.06 -1.91
N LEU A 109 -6.16 -10.98 -2.38
CA LEU A 109 -6.59 -9.86 -1.54
C LEU A 109 -7.70 -10.28 -0.58
N LEU A 110 -8.61 -11.15 -1.03
CA LEU A 110 -9.63 -11.72 -0.16
C LEU A 110 -9.00 -12.64 0.91
N ALA A 111 -8.04 -13.49 0.54
CA ALA A 111 -7.29 -14.32 1.49
C ALA A 111 -6.53 -13.47 2.52
N LYS A 112 -6.08 -12.28 2.13
CA LYS A 112 -5.38 -11.30 2.99
C LYS A 112 -6.28 -10.17 3.48
N ALA A 113 -7.62 -10.32 3.47
CA ALA A 113 -8.54 -9.21 3.67
C ALA A 113 -8.37 -8.47 5.01
N GLN A 114 -8.09 -9.20 6.10
CA GLN A 114 -7.82 -8.57 7.40
C GLN A 114 -6.55 -7.73 7.39
N HIS A 115 -5.49 -8.23 6.72
CA HIS A 115 -4.24 -7.50 6.57
C HIS A 115 -4.44 -6.23 5.72
N VAL A 116 -5.21 -6.31 4.63
CA VAL A 116 -5.53 -5.15 3.80
C VAL A 116 -6.30 -4.08 4.59
N ALA A 117 -7.31 -4.48 5.38
CA ALA A 117 -8.03 -3.56 6.26
C ALA A 117 -7.10 -2.89 7.29
N PHE A 118 -6.16 -3.66 7.85
CA PHE A 118 -5.12 -3.12 8.73
C PHE A 118 -4.23 -2.09 8.03
N LEU A 119 -3.81 -2.34 6.78
CA LEU A 119 -2.99 -1.41 6.01
C LEU A 119 -3.71 -0.08 5.76
N PHE A 120 -4.98 -0.10 5.36
CA PHE A 120 -5.79 1.12 5.26
C PHE A 120 -5.80 1.92 6.56
N ARG A 121 -6.05 1.24 7.69
CA ARG A 121 -6.02 1.86 9.02
C ARG A 121 -4.67 2.49 9.33
N ALA A 122 -3.58 1.77 9.06
CA ALA A 122 -2.22 2.21 9.34
C ALA A 122 -1.88 3.47 8.53
N PHE A 123 -2.20 3.48 7.23
CA PHE A 123 -1.91 4.62 6.36
C PHE A 123 -2.74 5.85 6.71
N VAL A 124 -4.05 5.70 7.00
CA VAL A 124 -4.87 6.85 7.39
C VAL A 124 -4.45 7.44 8.75
N ARG A 125 -3.94 6.60 9.66
CA ARG A 125 -3.32 7.09 10.91
C ARG A 125 -2.01 7.81 10.67
N ALA A 126 -1.19 7.34 9.74
CA ALA A 126 0.04 8.02 9.34
C ALA A 126 -0.28 9.41 8.76
N ILE A 127 -1.32 9.53 7.91
CA ILE A 127 -1.83 10.84 7.45
C ILE A 127 -2.15 11.76 8.63
N ALA A 128 -2.96 11.27 9.59
CA ALA A 128 -3.33 12.07 10.75
C ALA A 128 -2.09 12.54 11.53
N THR A 129 -1.12 11.64 11.73
CA THR A 129 0.11 11.91 12.46
C THR A 129 0.95 12.97 11.75
N SER A 130 1.09 12.89 10.43
CA SER A 130 1.76 13.92 9.63
C SER A 130 1.05 15.27 9.79
N LEU A 131 -0.29 15.31 9.72
CA LEU A 131 -1.05 16.55 9.87
C LEU A 131 -0.92 17.19 11.26
N ASP A 132 -0.83 16.39 12.32
CA ASP A 132 -0.63 16.89 13.70
C ASP A 132 0.72 17.60 13.87
N VAL A 133 1.75 17.19 13.11
CA VAL A 133 3.10 17.77 13.17
C VAL A 133 3.20 19.05 12.35
N ILE A 134 2.31 19.24 11.35
CA ILE A 134 2.31 20.44 10.52
C ILE A 134 1.84 21.63 11.39
N PRO A 135 2.66 22.67 11.56
CA PRO A 135 2.32 23.86 12.33
C PRO A 135 1.38 24.76 11.51
N LEU A 136 0.13 24.35 11.33
CA LEU A 136 -0.86 25.11 10.54
C LEU A 136 -1.08 26.53 11.07
N SER A 137 -0.79 26.77 12.35
CA SER A 137 -0.79 28.11 12.96
C SER A 137 0.19 29.07 12.28
N SER A 138 1.34 28.59 11.81
CA SER A 138 2.37 29.42 11.15
C SER A 138 2.10 29.68 9.66
N PHE A 139 1.10 29.03 9.07
CA PHE A 139 0.71 29.30 7.68
C PHE A 139 -0.27 30.48 7.60
N HIS A 140 -0.14 31.25 6.51
CA HIS A 140 -1.08 32.30 6.11
C HIS A 140 -2.37 31.72 5.47
N VAL A 141 -2.98 30.74 6.13
CA VAL A 141 -4.32 30.22 5.78
C VAL A 141 -5.37 30.78 6.73
N CYS A 142 -6.61 30.92 6.25
CA CYS A 142 -7.71 31.40 7.07
C CYS A 142 -8.03 30.44 8.23
N ARG A 143 -8.76 30.94 9.23
CA ARG A 143 -9.07 30.19 10.45
C ARG A 143 -9.88 28.93 10.14
N GLU A 144 -10.78 29.01 9.17
CA GLU A 144 -11.66 27.94 8.73
C GLU A 144 -10.86 26.74 8.22
N ILE A 145 -9.77 26.99 7.47
CA ILE A 145 -8.87 25.93 6.96
C ILE A 145 -8.13 25.25 8.12
N LYS A 146 -7.73 26.01 9.15
CA LYS A 146 -7.06 25.46 10.34
C LYS A 146 -8.00 24.55 11.14
N GLU A 147 -9.24 24.99 11.34
CA GLU A 147 -10.29 24.20 11.99
C GLU A 147 -10.64 22.95 11.15
N PHE A 148 -10.67 23.09 9.82
CA PHE A 148 -10.90 21.99 8.90
C PHE A 148 -9.81 20.91 8.96
N ALA A 149 -8.54 21.31 9.02
CA ALA A 149 -7.42 20.40 9.19
C ALA A 149 -7.47 19.63 10.52
N HIS A 150 -7.84 20.33 11.59
CA HIS A 150 -8.01 19.70 12.91
C HIS A 150 -9.16 18.67 12.86
N LEU A 151 -10.26 19.00 12.18
CA LEU A 151 -11.38 18.09 11.99
C LEU A 151 -10.99 16.85 11.17
N LEU A 152 -10.23 17.04 10.09
CA LEU A 152 -9.69 15.96 9.26
C LEU A 152 -8.82 15.03 10.10
N THR A 153 -7.90 15.60 10.88
CA THR A 153 -6.99 14.83 11.76
C THR A 153 -7.77 14.00 12.78
N ARG A 154 -8.79 14.60 13.41
CA ARG A 154 -9.69 13.88 14.34
C ARG A 154 -10.48 12.78 13.63
N HIS A 155 -10.99 13.05 12.43
CA HIS A 155 -11.71 12.06 11.62
C HIS A 155 -10.81 10.90 11.22
N ALA A 156 -9.60 11.17 10.75
CA ALA A 156 -8.63 10.15 10.35
C ALA A 156 -8.21 9.26 11.54
N ARG A 157 -8.04 9.84 12.75
CA ARG A 157 -7.76 9.07 13.98
C ARG A 157 -8.90 8.14 14.39
N ASN A 158 -10.14 8.63 14.27
CA ASN A 158 -11.34 7.91 14.70
C ASN A 158 -11.94 7.02 13.61
N ALA A 159 -11.43 7.10 12.38
CA ALA A 159 -11.92 6.30 11.27
C ALA A 159 -11.75 4.80 11.57
N THR A 160 -12.86 4.08 11.50
CA THR A 160 -12.91 2.63 11.71
C THR A 160 -12.69 1.92 10.39
N PHE A 161 -11.50 1.38 10.21
CA PHE A 161 -11.18 0.48 9.10
C PHE A 161 -11.37 -0.95 9.57
N LEU A 162 -12.55 -1.47 9.28
CA LEU A 162 -12.96 -2.83 9.62
C LEU A 162 -13.33 -3.57 8.35
N LEU A 163 -13.21 -4.88 8.39
CA LEU A 163 -13.67 -5.71 7.30
C LEU A 163 -15.21 -5.62 7.23
N HIS A 164 -15.76 -5.33 6.05
CA HIS A 164 -17.20 -5.30 5.87
C HIS A 164 -17.79 -6.71 6.12
N PRO A 165 -18.99 -6.86 6.69
CA PRO A 165 -19.58 -8.18 6.95
C PRO A 165 -19.63 -9.10 5.72
N THR A 166 -19.89 -8.54 4.53
CA THR A 166 -19.85 -9.28 3.26
C THR A 166 -18.45 -9.78 2.93
N ASP A 167 -17.44 -8.91 3.05
CA ASP A 167 -16.04 -9.27 2.78
C ASP A 167 -15.54 -10.29 3.82
N ALA A 168 -15.98 -10.17 5.08
CA ALA A 168 -15.67 -11.10 6.16
C ALA A 168 -16.28 -12.48 5.91
N ARG A 169 -17.53 -12.53 5.46
CA ARG A 169 -18.19 -13.79 5.07
C ARG A 169 -17.44 -14.45 3.91
N ALA A 170 -17.15 -13.70 2.84
CA ALA A 170 -16.45 -14.25 1.69
C ALA A 170 -15.04 -14.76 2.04
N ALA A 171 -14.31 -14.03 2.88
CA ALA A 171 -12.99 -14.47 3.37
C ALA A 171 -13.08 -15.76 4.21
N GLU A 172 -14.13 -15.88 5.02
CA GLU A 172 -14.39 -17.09 5.80
C GLU A 172 -14.79 -18.27 4.89
N THR A 173 -15.66 -18.06 3.91
CA THR A 173 -16.01 -19.07 2.90
C THR A 173 -14.74 -19.56 2.18
N LEU A 174 -13.88 -18.65 1.71
CA LEU A 174 -12.60 -19.02 1.10
C LEU A 174 -11.73 -19.87 2.05
N ARG A 175 -11.62 -19.47 3.33
CA ARG A 175 -10.85 -20.22 4.33
C ARG A 175 -11.40 -21.64 4.53
N THR A 176 -12.73 -21.79 4.56
CA THR A 176 -13.36 -23.11 4.69
C THR A 176 -13.08 -24.00 3.48
N LEU A 177 -13.22 -23.47 2.27
CA LEU A 177 -12.90 -24.17 1.02
C LEU A 177 -11.44 -24.63 0.98
N LEU A 178 -10.50 -23.73 1.28
CA LEU A 178 -9.08 -24.07 1.38
C LEU A 178 -8.81 -25.18 2.40
N SER A 179 -9.53 -25.19 3.52
CA SER A 179 -9.41 -26.25 4.53
C SER A 179 -9.95 -27.60 4.05
N GLN A 180 -10.99 -27.62 3.21
CA GLN A 180 -11.54 -28.83 2.61
C GLN A 180 -10.57 -29.41 1.58
N PHE A 181 -10.03 -28.58 0.71
CA PHE A 181 -8.98 -28.97 -0.24
C PHE A 181 -7.76 -29.56 0.48
N ALA A 182 -7.30 -28.93 1.56
CA ALA A 182 -6.18 -29.43 2.35
C ALA A 182 -6.44 -30.81 2.98
N ARG A 183 -7.71 -31.16 3.22
CA ARG A 183 -8.14 -32.48 3.72
C ARG A 183 -8.51 -33.47 2.61
N GLY A 184 -8.38 -33.09 1.34
CA GLY A 184 -8.84 -33.91 0.20
C GLY A 184 -10.35 -34.11 0.16
N THR A 185 -11.12 -33.25 0.83
CA THR A 185 -12.59 -33.27 0.81
C THR A 185 -13.10 -32.47 -0.37
N GLU A 186 -14.09 -33.01 -1.09
CA GLU A 186 -14.76 -32.27 -2.16
C GLU A 186 -15.47 -31.02 -1.58
N PRO A 187 -15.20 -29.82 -2.14
CA PRO A 187 -15.82 -28.60 -1.68
C PRO A 187 -17.31 -28.55 -2.06
N ASP A 188 -18.10 -27.87 -1.23
CA ASP A 188 -19.50 -27.59 -1.56
C ASP A 188 -19.60 -26.63 -2.76
N LEU A 189 -20.28 -27.06 -3.83
CA LEU A 189 -20.41 -26.31 -5.07
C LEU A 189 -21.12 -24.96 -4.86
N ALA A 190 -22.09 -24.89 -3.94
CA ALA A 190 -22.79 -23.63 -3.66
C ALA A 190 -21.84 -22.60 -3.02
N SER A 191 -20.99 -23.03 -2.09
CA SER A 191 -19.95 -22.19 -1.48
C SER A 191 -18.91 -21.71 -2.48
N VAL A 192 -18.51 -22.57 -3.43
CA VAL A 192 -17.60 -22.18 -4.53
C VAL A 192 -18.28 -21.14 -5.43
N GLN A 193 -19.54 -21.34 -5.79
CA GLN A 193 -20.29 -20.41 -6.63
C GLN A 193 -20.50 -19.05 -5.94
N GLU A 194 -20.86 -19.03 -4.65
CA GLU A 194 -20.99 -17.79 -3.86
C GLU A 194 -19.69 -16.97 -3.89
N LEU A 195 -18.54 -17.65 -3.77
CA LEU A 195 -17.23 -17.01 -3.79
C LEU A 195 -16.89 -16.43 -5.17
N ILE A 196 -17.11 -17.20 -6.24
CA ILE A 196 -16.87 -16.79 -7.63
C ILE A 196 -17.73 -15.57 -7.97
N ASP A 197 -19.01 -15.59 -7.59
CA ASP A 197 -19.96 -14.49 -7.79
C ASP A 197 -19.52 -13.24 -7.00
N TYR A 198 -19.11 -13.39 -5.75
CA TYR A 198 -18.58 -12.30 -4.93
C TYR A 198 -17.33 -11.65 -5.55
N LEU A 199 -16.38 -12.47 -6.05
CA LEU A 199 -15.16 -12.01 -6.71
C LEU A 199 -15.38 -11.52 -8.14
N ARG A 200 -16.59 -11.69 -8.67
CA ARG A 200 -16.99 -11.32 -10.04
C ARG A 200 -16.12 -12.01 -11.10
N ILE A 201 -15.81 -13.28 -10.89
CA ILE A 201 -15.11 -14.11 -11.87
C ILE A 201 -16.20 -14.69 -12.79
N GLN A 202 -16.41 -14.06 -13.94
CA GLN A 202 -17.57 -14.35 -14.79
C GLN A 202 -17.22 -15.22 -16.00
N THR A 203 -15.96 -15.19 -16.41
CA THR A 203 -15.49 -15.88 -17.61
C THR A 203 -14.37 -16.87 -17.28
N TRP A 204 -14.12 -17.79 -18.22
CA TRP A 204 -12.94 -18.66 -18.14
C TRP A 204 -11.64 -17.84 -18.13
N ASP A 205 -11.60 -16.72 -18.85
CA ASP A 205 -10.43 -15.84 -18.90
C ASP A 205 -10.16 -15.15 -17.56
N ASP A 206 -11.20 -14.68 -16.87
CA ASP A 206 -11.08 -14.17 -15.49
C ASP A 206 -10.48 -15.24 -14.57
N CYS A 207 -11.02 -16.46 -14.65
CA CYS A 207 -10.57 -17.58 -13.82
C CYS A 207 -9.10 -17.93 -14.11
N ASN A 208 -8.74 -18.05 -15.39
CA ASN A 208 -7.37 -18.31 -15.83
C ASN A 208 -6.41 -17.18 -15.40
N THR A 209 -6.85 -15.93 -15.41
CA THR A 209 -6.08 -14.78 -14.93
C THR A 209 -5.78 -14.90 -13.43
N GLU A 210 -6.76 -15.23 -12.60
CA GLU A 210 -6.56 -15.46 -11.16
C GLU A 210 -5.61 -16.64 -10.91
N ILE A 211 -5.77 -17.75 -11.63
CA ILE A 211 -4.90 -18.93 -11.51
C ILE A 211 -3.44 -18.57 -11.86
N ASN A 212 -3.22 -17.91 -12.99
CA ASN A 212 -1.87 -17.54 -13.43
C ASN A 212 -1.22 -16.58 -12.44
N PHE A 213 -1.97 -15.58 -11.96
CA PHE A 213 -1.47 -14.64 -10.95
C PHE A 213 -1.06 -15.36 -9.65
N LEU A 214 -1.88 -16.29 -9.15
CA LEU A 214 -1.55 -17.03 -7.93
C LEU A 214 -0.35 -17.96 -8.13
N ASN A 215 -0.21 -18.60 -9.29
CA ASN A 215 0.94 -19.43 -9.61
C ASN A 215 2.24 -18.61 -9.65
N GLU A 216 2.19 -17.40 -10.23
CA GLU A 216 3.31 -16.45 -10.21
C GLU A 216 3.68 -16.08 -8.76
N GLU A 217 2.68 -15.71 -7.93
CA GLU A 217 2.90 -15.33 -6.53
C GLU A 217 3.46 -16.48 -5.66
N ILE A 218 2.98 -17.71 -5.87
CA ILE A 218 3.51 -18.92 -5.19
C ILE A 218 4.96 -19.17 -5.61
N SER A 219 5.25 -19.08 -6.91
CA SER A 219 6.60 -19.29 -7.43
C SER A 219 7.59 -18.30 -6.84
N LEU A 220 7.20 -17.02 -6.73
CA LEU A 220 8.00 -15.98 -6.08
C LEU A 220 8.23 -16.26 -4.60
N GLU A 221 7.21 -16.71 -3.87
CA GLU A 221 7.34 -17.05 -2.44
C GLU A 221 8.28 -18.26 -2.23
N CYS A 222 8.25 -19.27 -3.10
CA CYS A 222 9.15 -20.42 -3.05
C CYS A 222 10.62 -19.99 -3.22
N ILE A 223 10.93 -19.17 -4.23
CA ILE A 223 12.29 -18.64 -4.45
C ILE A 223 12.78 -17.87 -3.22
N HIS A 224 11.91 -17.02 -2.64
CA HIS A 224 12.25 -16.23 -1.46
C HIS A 224 12.52 -17.08 -0.21
N ARG A 225 11.91 -18.26 -0.10
CA ARG A 225 12.20 -19.23 0.98
C ARG A 225 13.53 -19.93 0.76
N GLU A 226 13.83 -20.35 -0.47
CA GLU A 226 15.11 -20.99 -0.81
C GLU A 226 16.29 -20.05 -0.53
N GLU A 227 16.18 -18.75 -0.83
CA GLU A 227 17.22 -17.76 -0.50
C GLU A 227 17.48 -17.64 1.01
N LYS A 228 16.42 -17.70 1.84
CA LYS A 228 16.54 -17.65 3.31
C LYS A 228 17.10 -18.93 3.93
N GLU A 229 17.02 -20.06 3.24
CA GLU A 229 17.49 -21.36 3.71
C GLU A 229 18.92 -21.69 3.27
N THR A 230 19.57 -20.87 2.43
CA THR A 230 20.98 -21.07 2.11
C THR A 230 21.89 -20.79 3.32
N PRO A 231 22.70 -21.76 3.80
CA PRO A 231 23.65 -21.51 4.87
C PRO A 231 24.74 -20.55 4.38
N ILE A 232 25.00 -19.50 5.16
CA ILE A 232 26.16 -18.63 5.01
C ILE A 232 27.41 -19.51 5.00
N LYS A 233 27.95 -19.79 3.81
CA LYS A 233 29.24 -20.48 3.67
C LYS A 233 30.33 -19.56 4.25
N PRO A 234 31.22 -20.05 5.13
CA PRO A 234 32.26 -19.22 5.72
C PRO A 234 33.23 -18.74 4.63
N LYS A 235 33.50 -17.43 4.64
CA LYS A 235 34.48 -16.78 3.75
C LYS A 235 35.81 -17.52 3.80
N THR A 236 36.25 -18.02 2.66
CA THR A 236 37.56 -18.62 2.44
C THR A 236 38.66 -17.63 2.84
N LYS A 237 39.56 -18.05 3.74
CA LYS A 237 40.72 -17.28 4.20
C LYS A 237 41.61 -16.87 3.01
N PRO A 238 42.25 -15.69 3.05
CA PRO A 238 43.15 -15.27 1.99
C PRO A 238 44.42 -16.13 1.96
N LYS A 239 44.84 -16.54 0.74
CA LYS A 239 46.09 -17.25 0.48
C LYS A 239 47.31 -16.41 0.93
N PRO A 240 48.38 -17.02 1.45
CA PRO A 240 49.58 -16.30 1.86
C PRO A 240 50.35 -15.78 0.63
N LYS A 241 50.89 -14.57 0.75
CA LYS A 241 51.80 -13.96 -0.23
C LYS A 241 53.09 -14.78 -0.37
N PRO A 242 53.65 -14.94 -1.58
CA PRO A 242 54.98 -15.50 -1.73
C PRO A 242 56.04 -14.50 -1.26
N LYS A 243 57.00 -15.00 -0.48
CA LYS A 243 58.25 -14.33 -0.11
C LYS A 243 59.34 -14.70 -1.12
N ALA A 244 60.34 -13.80 -1.18
CA ALA A 244 61.71 -13.97 -1.69
C ALA A 244 61.86 -13.92 -3.22
N ASP A 245 62.93 -13.38 -3.79
CA ASP A 245 64.06 -12.59 -3.28
C ASP A 245 64.78 -11.96 -4.49
N ALA A 246 65.68 -11.04 -4.16
CA ALA A 246 66.70 -10.38 -4.98
C ALA A 246 67.25 -11.14 -6.22
N ALA A 247 67.52 -10.40 -7.30
CA ALA A 247 68.90 -10.05 -7.75
C ALA A 247 68.97 -9.70 -9.26
N ARG A 248 69.71 -8.62 -9.57
CA ARG A 248 70.58 -8.39 -10.75
C ARG A 248 69.93 -8.46 -12.15
N SER A 249 70.05 -7.49 -13.06
CA SER A 249 71.05 -6.43 -13.30
C SER A 249 70.39 -5.29 -14.06
#